data_AF-A0A5B8J0B3-F1
#
_entry.id   AF-A0A5B8J0B3-F1
#
_cell.length_a   1.000
_cell.length_b   1.000
_cell.length_c   1.000
_cell.angle_alpha   90.00
_cell.angle_beta   90.00
_cell.angle_gamma   90.00
#
_symmetry.space_group_name_H-M   'P 1'
#
loop_
_entity.id
_entity.type
_entity.pdbx_description
1 polymer ?
#
loop_
_entity_poly.entity_id
_entity_poly.type
_entity_poly.pdbx_seq_one_letter_code
_entity_poly.pdbx_strand_id
1 'polypeptide(L)'
;MNSSREILPSTVRMFPDYADTVLWFNEPIDYATARLSAALTHELSRWEQSYYDGLNRDYEWKSPGLARQFGVAGERLAQRVADELGDGFEIELVASVGDMPDRKFRSNGPALNPQAAQVFDALAIEIKALEEEVAHALEATRRGESTGWYAYAPRSNTVFTPRQPKD
;
A
#
# COMPACT_ATOMS: atom_id res chain seq x y z
N MET A 1 -28.45 -19.71 7.83
CA MET A 1 -28.34 -18.25 7.99
C MET A 1 -27.03 -17.85 7.35
N ASN A 2 -27.08 -17.16 6.20
CA ASN A 2 -25.89 -16.73 5.47
C ASN A 2 -25.19 -15.66 6.30
N SER A 3 -24.03 -16.00 6.88
CA SER A 3 -23.06 -15.00 7.28
C SER A 3 -22.52 -14.39 5.99
N SER A 4 -23.12 -13.30 5.53
CA SER A 4 -22.48 -12.43 4.56
C SER A 4 -21.15 -12.03 5.20
N ARG A 5 -20.04 -12.60 4.75
CA ARG A 5 -18.72 -12.05 5.06
C ARG A 5 -18.81 -10.59 4.66
N GLU A 6 -18.69 -9.67 5.61
CA GLU A 6 -18.49 -8.27 5.28
C GLU A 6 -17.23 -8.24 4.41
N ILE A 7 -17.42 -7.96 3.12
CA ILE A 7 -16.30 -7.78 2.21
C ILE A 7 -15.74 -6.42 2.60
N LEU A 8 -14.74 -6.44 3.48
CA LEU A 8 -13.99 -5.25 3.81
C LEU A 8 -13.29 -4.77 2.53
N PRO A 9 -13.32 -3.46 2.25
CA PRO A 9 -12.62 -2.92 1.09
C PRO A 9 -11.12 -3.18 1.22
N SER A 10 -10.47 -3.40 0.10
CA SER A 10 -9.01 -3.51 0.05
C SER A 10 -8.36 -2.15 0.26
N THR A 11 -7.34 -2.08 1.11
CA THR A 11 -6.66 -0.82 1.44
C THR A 11 -5.51 -0.53 0.49
N VAL A 12 -5.55 0.60 -0.19
CA VAL A 12 -4.42 1.16 -0.94
C VAL A 12 -3.83 2.32 -0.15
N ARG A 13 -2.54 2.26 0.16
CA ARG A 13 -1.80 3.32 0.85
C ARG A 13 -1.34 4.38 -0.13
N MET A 14 -1.37 5.63 0.31
CA MET A 14 -0.94 6.79 -0.47
C MET A 14 0.03 7.65 0.32
N PHE A 15 1.29 7.74 -0.12
CA PHE A 15 2.34 8.57 0.48
C PHE A 15 3.53 8.78 -0.47
N PRO A 16 4.31 9.87 -0.31
CA PRO A 16 5.57 10.07 -1.04
C PRO A 16 6.63 9.02 -0.64
N ASP A 17 7.26 8.33 -1.59
CA ASP A 17 8.26 7.30 -1.24
C ASP A 17 9.38 7.09 -2.28
N TYR A 18 9.70 8.10 -3.09
CA TYR A 18 10.77 8.02 -4.10
C TYR A 18 10.63 6.87 -5.13
N ALA A 19 9.48 6.21 -5.18
CA ALA A 19 9.23 5.03 -6.02
C ALA A 19 8.66 5.40 -7.41
N ASP A 20 8.80 6.66 -7.83
CA ASP A 20 8.13 7.24 -9.02
C ASP A 20 6.58 7.11 -9.00
N THR A 21 6.03 6.73 -7.86
CA THR A 21 4.60 6.62 -7.56
C THR A 21 4.35 6.88 -6.08
N VAL A 22 3.15 7.38 -5.77
CA VAL A 22 2.68 7.52 -4.38
C VAL A 22 1.72 6.41 -3.95
N LEU A 23 1.40 5.48 -4.85
CA LEU A 23 0.38 4.46 -4.61
C LEU A 23 1.03 3.14 -4.23
N TRP A 24 0.58 2.59 -3.11
CA TRP A 24 1.11 1.39 -2.51
C TRP A 24 0.00 0.43 -2.17
N PHE A 25 0.17 -0.83 -2.51
CA PHE A 25 -0.71 -1.88 -2.01
C PHE A 25 0.09 -2.80 -1.09
N ASN A 26 0.64 -3.90 -1.62
CA ASN A 26 1.78 -4.60 -1.01
C ASN A 26 3.12 -4.00 -1.46
N GLU A 27 3.17 -3.58 -2.72
CA GLU A 27 4.31 -3.05 -3.46
C GLU A 27 3.92 -1.70 -4.11
N PRO A 28 4.88 -0.87 -4.54
CA PRO A 28 4.59 0.35 -5.26
C PRO A 28 3.89 0.03 -6.60
N ILE A 29 2.84 0.77 -6.92
CA ILE A 29 2.07 0.60 -8.17
C ILE A 29 2.43 1.72 -9.14
N ASP A 30 3.13 1.37 -10.22
CA ASP A 30 3.43 2.30 -11.31
C ASP A 30 2.16 2.97 -11.86
N TYR A 31 2.20 4.27 -12.14
CA TYR A 31 1.04 4.97 -12.69
C TYR A 31 0.57 4.41 -14.05
N ALA A 32 1.48 3.87 -14.86
CA ALA A 32 1.14 3.22 -16.12
C ALA A 32 0.33 1.94 -15.91
N THR A 33 0.62 1.22 -14.82
CA THR A 33 -0.08 0.00 -14.40
C THR A 33 -1.40 0.34 -13.72
N ALA A 34 -1.44 1.37 -12.87
CA ALA A 34 -2.63 1.76 -12.10
C ALA A 34 -3.85 2.11 -12.95
N ARG A 35 -3.65 2.50 -14.23
CA ARG A 35 -4.72 2.91 -15.17
C ARG A 35 -5.65 4.01 -14.64
N LEU A 36 -5.20 4.78 -13.66
CA LEU A 36 -5.88 6.00 -13.23
C LEU A 36 -5.96 7.00 -14.39
N SER A 37 -6.88 7.97 -14.29
CA SER A 37 -6.96 9.03 -15.29
C SER A 37 -5.63 9.80 -15.36
N ALA A 38 -5.22 10.15 -16.58
CA ALA A 38 -3.97 10.87 -16.79
C ALA A 38 -3.89 12.19 -16.00
N ALA A 39 -5.02 12.87 -15.82
CA ALA A 39 -5.13 14.06 -14.99
C ALA A 39 -4.84 13.77 -13.52
N LEU A 40 -5.39 12.67 -12.97
CA LEU A 40 -5.14 12.28 -11.59
C LEU A 40 -3.69 11.86 -11.38
N THR A 41 -3.13 11.03 -12.25
CA THR A 41 -1.70 10.66 -12.23
C THR A 41 -0.81 11.89 -12.19
N HIS A 42 -1.05 12.86 -13.08
CA HIS A 42 -0.25 14.09 -13.13
C HIS A 42 -0.36 14.92 -11.84
N GLU A 43 -1.54 14.98 -11.24
CA GLU A 43 -1.73 15.66 -9.96
C GLU A 43 -1.07 14.93 -8.79
N LEU A 44 -1.07 13.59 -8.78
CA LEU A 44 -0.37 12.77 -7.78
C LEU A 44 1.15 12.99 -7.86
N SER A 45 1.73 12.97 -9.05
CA SER A 45 3.16 13.27 -9.25
C SER A 45 3.52 14.69 -8.80
N ARG A 46 2.65 15.68 -9.07
CA ARG A 46 2.87 17.05 -8.60
C ARG A 46 2.76 17.18 -7.09
N TRP A 47 1.83 16.46 -6.49
CA TRP A 47 1.67 16.42 -5.04
C TRP A 47 2.92 15.84 -4.38
N GLU A 48 3.46 14.73 -4.90
CA GLU A 48 4.74 14.19 -4.47
C GLU A 48 5.89 15.19 -4.64
N GLN A 49 6.01 15.85 -5.78
CA GLN A 49 7.05 16.88 -5.96
C GLN A 49 6.92 18.01 -4.94
N SER A 50 5.69 18.42 -4.59
CA SER A 50 5.45 19.46 -3.60
C SER A 50 5.89 19.08 -2.18
N TYR A 51 5.94 17.78 -1.88
CA TYR A 51 6.53 17.28 -0.64
C TYR A 51 8.01 17.61 -0.61
N TYR A 52 8.77 17.18 -1.62
CA TYR A 52 10.22 17.42 -1.68
C TYR A 52 10.57 18.91 -1.78
N ASP A 53 9.81 19.67 -2.56
CA ASP A 53 9.98 21.13 -2.68
C ASP A 53 9.66 21.84 -1.35
N GLY A 54 8.77 21.26 -0.53
CA GLY A 54 8.33 21.81 0.74
C GLY A 54 9.29 21.57 1.91
N LEU A 55 10.20 20.60 1.79
CA LEU A 55 11.14 20.22 2.85
C LEU A 55 12.49 20.95 2.76
N ASN A 56 13.07 21.24 3.93
CA ASN A 56 14.45 21.70 4.07
C ASN A 56 15.44 20.52 4.03
N ARG A 57 16.74 20.77 4.24
CA ARG A 57 17.78 19.73 4.19
C ARG A 57 17.70 18.72 5.35
N ASP A 58 17.00 19.09 6.42
CA ASP A 58 16.81 18.27 7.61
C ASP A 58 15.48 17.50 7.55
N TYR A 59 14.82 17.48 6.37
CA TYR A 59 13.53 16.85 6.13
C TYR A 59 12.38 17.42 6.96
N GLU A 60 12.50 18.68 7.37
CA GLU A 60 11.43 19.42 8.03
C GLU A 60 10.72 20.35 7.03
N TRP A 61 9.43 20.57 7.24
CA TRP A 61 8.68 21.55 6.45
C TRP A 61 9.28 22.94 6.57
N LYS A 62 9.61 23.56 5.43
CA LYS A 62 10.11 24.95 5.36
C LYS A 62 9.15 25.95 6.00
N SER A 63 7.85 25.65 6.03
CA SER A 63 6.87 26.42 6.79
C SER A 63 5.64 25.58 7.14
N PRO A 64 4.91 25.92 8.22
CA PRO A 64 3.63 25.29 8.54
C PRO A 64 2.56 25.45 7.44
N GLY A 65 2.66 26.52 6.64
CA GLY A 65 1.75 26.77 5.51
C GLY A 65 1.89 25.72 4.41
N LEU A 66 3.13 25.34 4.09
CA LEU A 66 3.42 24.29 3.09
C LEU A 66 2.93 22.92 3.56
N ALA A 67 3.16 22.58 4.83
CA ALA A 67 2.65 21.34 5.44
C ALA A 67 1.12 21.24 5.32
N ARG A 68 0.41 22.34 5.63
CA ARG A 68 -1.05 22.40 5.54
C ARG A 68 -1.53 22.25 4.09
N GLN A 69 -0.88 22.93 3.14
CA GLN A 69 -1.24 22.84 1.72
C GLN A 69 -1.04 21.43 1.19
N PHE A 70 0.08 20.78 1.54
CA PHE A 70 0.37 19.40 1.19
C PHE A 70 -0.70 18.44 1.74
N GLY A 71 -1.06 18.58 3.02
CA GLY A 71 -2.11 17.76 3.65
C GLY A 71 -3.45 17.91 2.95
N VAL A 72 -3.95 19.15 2.77
CA VAL A 72 -5.24 19.41 2.10
C VAL A 72 -5.25 18.88 0.66
N ALA A 73 -4.15 19.04 -0.08
CA ALA A 73 -4.02 18.49 -1.42
C ALA A 73 -4.05 16.95 -1.41
N GLY A 74 -3.36 16.32 -0.46
CA GLY A 74 -3.33 14.88 -0.29
C GLY A 74 -4.72 14.30 0.00
N GLU A 75 -5.48 14.92 0.90
CA GLU A 75 -6.85 14.47 1.21
C GLU A 75 -7.77 14.53 -0.01
N ARG A 76 -7.69 15.62 -0.78
CA ARG A 76 -8.45 15.78 -2.03
C ARG A 76 -8.07 14.70 -3.06
N LEU A 77 -6.78 14.39 -3.17
CA LEU A 77 -6.30 13.38 -4.11
C LEU A 77 -6.67 11.97 -3.67
N ALA A 78 -6.56 11.65 -2.38
CA ALA A 78 -6.96 10.37 -1.82
C ALA A 78 -8.45 10.09 -2.09
N GLN A 79 -9.32 11.09 -1.90
CA GLN A 79 -10.73 10.95 -2.24
C GLN A 79 -10.94 10.69 -3.73
N ARG A 80 -10.21 11.38 -4.62
CA ARG A 80 -10.32 11.16 -6.08
C ARG A 80 -9.84 9.78 -6.50
N VAL A 81 -8.77 9.27 -5.89
CA VAL A 81 -8.33 7.89 -6.11
C VAL A 81 -9.43 6.93 -5.66
N ALA A 82 -10.02 7.15 -4.47
CA ALA A 82 -11.13 6.34 -3.99
C ALA A 82 -12.31 6.35 -4.97
N ASP A 83 -12.69 7.52 -5.50
CA ASP A 83 -13.78 7.66 -6.45
C ASP A 83 -13.48 6.95 -7.79
N GLU A 84 -12.23 6.99 -8.29
CA GLU A 84 -11.84 6.27 -9.50
C GLU A 84 -11.88 4.74 -9.31
N LEU A 85 -11.49 4.24 -8.14
CA LEU A 85 -11.47 2.80 -7.83
C LEU A 85 -12.83 2.23 -7.36
N GLY A 86 -13.70 3.06 -6.80
CA GLY A 86 -15.01 2.66 -6.31
C GLY A 86 -15.03 2.15 -4.86
N ASP A 87 -16.18 1.63 -4.45
CA ASP A 87 -16.49 1.18 -3.09
C ASP A 87 -15.79 -0.12 -2.66
N GLY A 88 -15.18 -0.85 -3.61
CA GLY A 88 -14.34 -2.00 -3.32
C GLY A 88 -13.00 -1.66 -2.64
N PHE A 89 -12.61 -0.37 -2.63
CA PHE A 89 -11.32 0.08 -2.14
C PHE A 89 -11.44 1.21 -1.10
N GLU A 90 -10.46 1.24 -0.19
CA GLU A 90 -10.24 2.33 0.75
C GLU A 90 -8.84 2.89 0.53
N ILE A 91 -8.71 4.21 0.46
CA ILE A 91 -7.42 4.88 0.32
C ILE A 91 -6.96 5.38 1.67
N GLU A 92 -5.85 4.86 2.15
CA GLU A 92 -5.18 5.29 3.37
C GLU A 92 -4.09 6.31 3.02
N LEU A 93 -4.36 7.58 3.29
CA LEU A 93 -3.35 8.63 3.23
C LEU A 93 -2.47 8.53 4.47
N VAL A 94 -1.23 8.08 4.28
CA VAL A 94 -0.25 7.92 5.36
C VAL A 94 0.43 9.27 5.61
N ALA A 95 0.43 9.71 6.87
CA ALA A 95 1.07 10.96 7.23
C ALA A 95 2.60 10.81 7.18
N SER A 96 3.21 11.18 6.05
CA SER A 96 4.66 11.01 5.86
C SER A 96 5.52 11.92 6.76
N VAL A 97 4.97 13.00 7.35
CA VAL A 97 5.71 13.94 8.24
C VAL A 97 4.78 14.58 9.28
N GLY A 98 5.00 14.29 10.56
CA GLY A 98 4.37 14.93 11.73
C GLY A 98 3.33 14.04 12.47
N ASP A 99 2.77 14.55 13.58
CA ASP A 99 1.75 13.88 14.41
C ASP A 99 0.34 13.85 13.78
N MET A 100 0.24 13.91 12.45
CA MET A 100 -1.06 13.84 11.77
C MET A 100 -1.52 12.38 11.77
N PRO A 101 -2.75 12.08 12.20
CA PRO A 101 -3.26 10.72 12.12
C PRO A 101 -3.46 10.31 10.66
N ASP A 102 -3.21 9.04 10.35
CA ASP A 102 -3.56 8.46 9.05
C ASP A 102 -5.05 8.63 8.79
N ARG A 103 -5.39 8.94 7.54
CA ARG A 103 -6.78 9.21 7.14
C ARG A 103 -7.20 8.27 6.03
N LYS A 104 -8.40 7.71 6.19
CA LYS A 104 -9.00 6.76 5.25
C LYS A 104 -10.12 7.42 4.44
N PHE A 105 -10.13 7.15 3.15
CA PHE A 105 -11.08 7.71 2.18
C PHE A 105 -11.75 6.57 1.41
N ARG A 106 -13.07 6.68 1.21
CA ARG A 106 -13.87 5.70 0.47
C ARG A 106 -14.76 6.42 -0.54
N SER A 107 -14.99 5.77 -1.67
CA SER A 107 -16.06 6.19 -2.58
C SER A 107 -17.42 5.90 -1.96
N ASN A 108 -18.43 6.71 -2.32
CA ASN A 108 -19.82 6.47 -1.96
C ASN A 108 -20.57 5.58 -2.99
N GLY A 109 -19.87 5.08 -4.01
CA GLY A 109 -20.50 4.32 -5.08
C GLY A 109 -19.49 3.61 -6.00
N PRO A 110 -19.98 3.09 -7.14
CA PRO A 110 -19.16 2.30 -8.05
C PRO A 110 -18.02 3.13 -8.65
N ALA A 111 -17.00 2.43 -9.12
CA ALA A 111 -15.81 3.00 -9.74
C ALA A 111 -16.17 3.98 -10.88
N LEU A 112 -15.66 5.21 -10.78
CA LEU A 112 -15.73 6.16 -11.89
C LEU A 112 -14.77 5.79 -13.03
N ASN A 113 -13.75 4.98 -12.75
CA ASN A 113 -12.82 4.44 -13.72
C ASN A 113 -12.78 2.90 -13.64
N PRO A 114 -13.66 2.21 -14.38
CA PRO A 114 -13.74 0.74 -14.34
C PRO A 114 -12.45 0.03 -14.75
N GLN A 115 -11.60 0.66 -15.58
CA GLN A 115 -10.33 0.06 -16.00
C GLN A 115 -9.32 0.06 -14.85
N ALA A 116 -9.24 1.16 -14.09
CA ALA A 116 -8.43 1.21 -12.88
C ALA A 116 -8.94 0.19 -11.85
N ALA A 117 -10.25 0.18 -11.58
CA ALA A 117 -10.84 -0.77 -10.63
C ALA A 117 -10.50 -2.23 -10.98
N GLN A 118 -10.59 -2.64 -12.25
CA GLN A 118 -10.23 -3.99 -12.69
C GLN A 118 -8.76 -4.36 -12.41
N VAL A 119 -7.83 -3.41 -12.59
CA VAL A 119 -6.42 -3.65 -12.25
C VAL A 119 -6.26 -3.86 -10.75
N PHE A 120 -6.87 -2.99 -9.94
CA PHE A 120 -6.77 -3.08 -8.49
C PHE A 120 -7.49 -4.33 -7.93
N ASP A 121 -8.58 -4.77 -8.56
CA ASP A 121 -9.27 -6.02 -8.22
C ASP A 121 -8.35 -7.23 -8.47
N ALA A 122 -7.64 -7.25 -9.60
CA ALA A 122 -6.69 -8.31 -9.91
C ALA A 122 -5.54 -8.34 -8.87
N LEU A 123 -4.97 -7.18 -8.54
CA LEU A 123 -3.95 -7.06 -7.50
C LEU A 123 -4.48 -7.51 -6.12
N ALA A 124 -5.74 -7.18 -5.79
CA ALA A 124 -6.34 -7.57 -4.52
C ALA A 124 -6.54 -9.08 -4.40
N ILE A 125 -6.84 -9.76 -5.50
CA ILE A 125 -6.93 -11.23 -5.55
C ILE A 125 -5.55 -11.85 -5.32
N GLU A 126 -4.52 -11.34 -6.00
CA GLU A 126 -3.14 -11.83 -5.85
C GLU A 126 -2.63 -11.65 -4.43
N ILE A 127 -2.88 -10.49 -3.81
CA ILE A 127 -2.47 -10.20 -2.44
C ILE A 127 -3.19 -11.11 -1.45
N LYS A 128 -4.50 -11.31 -1.59
CA LYS A 128 -5.23 -12.24 -0.70
C LYS A 128 -4.69 -13.66 -0.80
N ALA A 129 -4.35 -14.13 -1.99
CA ALA A 129 -3.73 -15.44 -2.17
C ALA A 129 -2.37 -15.53 -1.47
N LEU A 130 -1.54 -14.48 -1.57
CA LEU A 130 -0.26 -14.40 -0.87
C LEU A 130 -0.44 -14.36 0.65
N GLU A 131 -1.38 -13.56 1.16
CA GLU A 131 -1.69 -13.48 2.59
C GLU A 131 -2.15 -14.83 3.16
N GLU A 132 -2.98 -15.57 2.42
CA GLU A 132 -3.41 -16.92 2.77
C GLU A 132 -2.24 -17.91 2.80
N GLU A 133 -1.33 -17.85 1.82
CA GLU A 133 -0.12 -18.67 1.80
C GLU A 133 0.80 -18.37 3.00
N VAL A 134 1.03 -17.08 3.27
CA VAL A 134 1.84 -16.63 4.42
C VAL A 134 1.20 -17.06 5.73
N ALA A 135 -0.12 -16.91 5.88
CA ALA A 135 -0.84 -17.33 7.07
C ALA A 135 -0.70 -18.85 7.28
N HIS A 136 -0.85 -19.65 6.23
CA HIS A 136 -0.65 -21.09 6.28
C HIS A 136 0.78 -21.47 6.69
N ALA A 137 1.79 -20.81 6.14
CA ALA A 137 3.20 -21.03 6.49
C ALA A 137 3.51 -20.65 7.96
N LEU A 138 2.93 -19.55 8.45
CA LEU A 138 3.06 -19.13 9.85
C LEU A 138 2.40 -20.14 10.80
N GLU A 139 1.22 -20.68 10.45
CA GLU A 139 0.57 -21.71 11.24
C GLU A 139 1.34 -23.03 11.26
N ALA A 140 1.89 -23.46 10.12
CA ALA A 140 2.80 -24.61 10.04
C ALA A 140 4.01 -24.42 10.97
N THR A 141 4.63 -23.23 10.94
CA THR A 141 5.73 -22.88 11.86
C THR A 141 5.30 -23.00 13.33
N ARG A 142 4.12 -22.48 13.70
CA ARG A 142 3.58 -22.58 15.07
C ARG A 142 3.35 -24.03 15.50
N ARG A 143 3.02 -24.92 14.57
CA ARG A 143 2.87 -26.37 14.81
C ARG A 143 4.22 -27.12 14.85
N GLY A 144 5.35 -26.42 14.73
CA GLY A 144 6.70 -27.03 14.72
C GLY A 144 7.07 -27.68 13.38
N GLU A 145 6.28 -27.46 12.33
CA GLU A 145 6.61 -27.89 10.97
C GLU A 145 7.73 -26.99 10.42
N SER A 146 8.77 -27.60 9.85
CA SER A 146 9.82 -26.85 9.17
C SER A 146 9.26 -26.22 7.90
N THR A 147 9.39 -24.91 7.76
CA THR A 147 9.01 -24.16 6.54
C THR A 147 9.94 -24.41 5.35
N GLY A 148 10.93 -25.31 5.49
CA GLY A 148 11.86 -25.69 4.41
C GLY A 148 12.98 -24.69 4.13
N TRP A 149 13.01 -23.55 4.83
CA TRP A 149 14.10 -22.58 4.71
C TRP A 149 15.40 -23.12 5.31
N TYR A 150 16.52 -22.83 4.66
CA TYR A 150 17.87 -23.17 5.15
C TYR A 150 18.78 -21.96 4.97
N ALA A 151 19.77 -21.81 5.85
CA ALA A 151 20.86 -20.87 5.65
C ALA A 151 22.05 -21.60 5.00
N TYR A 152 22.67 -20.99 4.00
CA TYR A 152 23.84 -21.55 3.31
C TYR A 152 25.06 -20.64 3.48
N ALA A 153 26.17 -21.22 3.95
CA ALA A 153 27.45 -20.55 4.11
C ALA A 153 28.39 -20.93 2.95
N PRO A 154 28.53 -20.08 1.89
CA PRO A 154 29.24 -20.44 0.66
C PRO A 154 30.75 -20.66 0.84
N ARG A 155 31.37 -20.00 1.81
CA ARG A 155 32.83 -20.14 2.07
C ARG A 155 33.20 -21.48 2.72
N SER A 156 32.29 -22.08 3.47
CA SER A 156 32.49 -23.37 4.14
C SER A 156 31.62 -24.49 3.57
N ASN A 157 30.83 -24.18 2.54
CA ASN A 157 29.83 -25.06 1.93
C ASN A 157 28.88 -25.71 2.95
N THR A 158 28.53 -24.98 4.03
CA THR A 158 27.73 -25.51 5.14
C THR A 158 26.27 -25.08 4.99
N VAL A 159 25.34 -26.04 5.14
CA VAL A 159 23.90 -25.79 5.17
C VAL A 159 23.41 -25.91 6.61
N PHE A 160 22.67 -24.91 7.08
CA PHE A 160 22.03 -24.89 8.38
C PHE A 160 20.52 -24.93 8.18
N THR A 161 19.88 -25.99 8.65
CA THR A 161 18.42 -26.07 8.71
C THR A 161 17.94 -25.63 10.09
N PRO A 162 16.82 -24.89 10.20
CA PRO A 162 16.18 -24.60 11.47
C PRO A 162 16.00 -25.92 12.26
N ARG A 163 16.50 -25.97 13.50
CA ARG A 163 16.31 -27.15 14.35
C ARG A 163 14.83 -27.28 14.66
N GLN A 164 14.23 -28.44 14.38
CA GLN A 164 12.92 -28.76 14.92
C GLN A 164 13.00 -28.76 16.46
N PRO A 165 12.05 -28.17 17.18
CA PRO A 165 11.94 -28.38 18.62
C PRO A 165 11.82 -29.88 18.88
N LYS A 166 12.62 -30.41 19.81
CA LYS A 166 12.41 -31.76 20.34
C LYS A 166 11.24 -31.70 21.32
N ASP A 167 10.28 -32.61 21.14
CA ASP A 167 9.17 -32.88 22.06
C ASP A 167 9.64 -33.06 23.52
#